data_AF-F9HFA2-F1
#
_entry.id   AF-F9HFA2-F1
#
_cell.length_a   1.000
_cell.length_b   1.000
_cell.length_c   1.000
_cell.angle_alpha   90.00
_cell.angle_beta   90.00
_cell.angle_gamma   90.00
#
_symmetry.space_group_name_H-M   'P 1'
#
loop_
_entity.id
_entity.type
_entity.pdbx_description
1 polymer ?
#
loop_
_entity_poly.entity_id
_entity_poly.type
_entity_poly.pdbx_seq_one_letter_code
_entity_poly.pdbx_strand_id
1 'polypeptide(L)'
;MSVTIKDVAKLAGVSPSTVTRVVQNKSTISEDTKKRVRKAMKELNYHPNLNARSLVSSYTQVIGLVLPDDSDAFYQNPFFPSVLRGIAQVASEHQYAIQIATGKDEKERMTAISQMVHGRRVDGLIFLYAQENDPLIRMVSEAQFPFLILGKSLSPFIPLVDNDNVQAGFDATEYFIKKGCRHIAFLGGAKKLFVTQDRYTGYENALRKNNLELDPHHTAFVSEFLEKKVMNLLRNY
;
A
#
# COMPACT_ATOMS: atom_id res chain seq x y z
N MET A 1 -34.76 9.33 -11.96
CA MET A 1 -33.67 9.86 -12.80
C MET A 1 -32.71 10.62 -11.90
N SER A 2 -31.40 10.36 -11.98
CA SER A 2 -30.41 11.09 -11.18
C SER A 2 -30.26 12.52 -11.71
N VAL A 3 -30.22 13.50 -10.81
CA VAL A 3 -29.96 14.90 -11.16
C VAL A 3 -28.56 15.00 -11.75
N THR A 4 -28.44 15.70 -12.88
CA THR A 4 -27.18 15.88 -13.61
C THR A 4 -26.64 17.30 -13.48
N ILE A 5 -25.39 17.50 -13.89
CA ILE A 5 -24.78 18.84 -13.95
C ILE A 5 -25.55 19.80 -14.88
N LYS A 6 -26.26 19.27 -15.88
CA LYS A 6 -27.09 20.05 -16.80
C LYS A 6 -28.33 20.60 -16.10
N ASP A 7 -28.91 19.85 -15.19
CA ASP A 7 -30.08 20.26 -14.40
C ASP A 7 -29.72 21.40 -13.44
N VAL A 8 -28.56 21.28 -12.77
CA VAL A 8 -28.00 22.34 -11.93
C VAL A 8 -27.73 23.60 -12.75
N ALA A 9 -27.10 23.45 -13.92
CA ALA A 9 -26.79 24.57 -14.80
C ALA A 9 -28.06 25.32 -15.24
N LYS A 10 -29.12 24.58 -15.58
CA LYS A 10 -30.43 25.12 -15.95
C LYS A 10 -31.08 25.88 -14.79
N LEU A 11 -31.11 25.31 -13.59
CA LEU A 11 -31.70 25.97 -12.41
C LEU A 11 -30.90 27.21 -11.98
N ALA A 12 -29.57 27.16 -12.08
CA ALA A 12 -28.70 28.29 -11.71
C ALA A 12 -28.61 29.37 -12.81
N GLY A 13 -29.09 29.11 -14.03
CA GLY A 13 -29.00 30.03 -15.17
C GLY A 13 -27.57 30.25 -15.66
N VAL A 14 -26.76 29.19 -15.72
CA VAL A 14 -25.36 29.22 -16.19
C VAL A 14 -25.07 28.04 -17.13
N SER A 15 -23.89 28.02 -17.75
CA SER A 15 -23.44 26.86 -18.53
C SER A 15 -22.99 25.69 -17.64
N PRO A 16 -23.06 24.43 -18.13
CA PRO A 16 -22.48 23.28 -17.42
C PRO A 16 -21.00 23.46 -17.06
N SER A 17 -20.22 24.11 -17.94
CA SER A 17 -18.81 24.42 -17.67
C SER A 17 -18.61 25.39 -16.51
N THR A 18 -19.55 26.32 -16.30
CA THR A 18 -19.54 27.23 -15.14
C THR A 18 -19.81 26.47 -13.85
N VAL A 19 -20.76 25.52 -13.86
CA VAL A 19 -21.01 24.64 -12.70
C VAL A 19 -19.76 23.85 -12.33
N THR A 20 -19.06 23.26 -13.32
CA THR A 20 -17.80 22.56 -13.07
C THR A 20 -16.75 23.45 -12.41
N ARG A 21 -16.59 24.70 -12.87
CA ARG A 21 -15.64 25.67 -12.30
C ARG A 21 -16.02 26.11 -10.88
N VAL A 22 -17.31 26.23 -10.58
CA VAL A 22 -17.80 26.50 -9.21
C VAL A 22 -17.51 25.32 -8.28
N VAL A 23 -17.76 24.08 -8.73
CA VAL A 23 -17.46 22.87 -7.96
C VAL A 23 -15.95 22.78 -7.68
N GLN A 24 -15.11 23.14 -8.64
CA GLN A 24 -13.64 23.24 -8.48
C GLN A 24 -13.18 24.49 -7.71
N ASN A 25 -14.11 25.33 -7.25
CA ASN A 25 -13.86 26.58 -6.54
C ASN A 25 -12.85 27.52 -7.25
N LYS A 26 -12.87 27.58 -8.59
CA LYS A 26 -11.94 28.41 -9.37
C LYS A 26 -12.13 29.90 -9.05
N SER A 27 -11.01 30.63 -8.92
CA SER A 27 -10.99 32.08 -8.67
C SER A 27 -11.57 32.92 -9.81
N THR A 28 -11.67 32.35 -11.02
CA THR A 28 -12.22 33.01 -12.21
C THR A 28 -13.75 33.14 -12.20
N ILE A 29 -14.44 32.58 -11.21
CA ILE A 29 -15.90 32.69 -11.06
C ILE A 29 -16.23 33.66 -9.93
N SER A 30 -17.13 34.61 -10.18
CA SER A 30 -17.58 35.56 -9.16
C SER A 30 -18.26 34.87 -7.99
N GLU A 31 -18.12 35.43 -6.78
CA GLU A 31 -18.76 34.87 -5.57
C GLU A 31 -20.29 34.81 -5.69
N ASP A 32 -20.91 35.76 -6.39
CA ASP A 32 -22.35 35.72 -6.67
C ASP A 32 -22.74 34.48 -7.48
N THR A 33 -21.98 34.18 -8.55
CA THR A 33 -22.23 32.99 -9.38
C THR A 33 -21.99 31.72 -8.58
N LYS A 34 -20.94 31.66 -7.74
CA LYS A 34 -20.69 30.51 -6.85
C LYS A 34 -21.86 30.29 -5.89
N LYS A 35 -22.39 31.35 -5.27
CA LYS A 35 -23.54 31.27 -4.37
C LYS A 35 -24.78 30.73 -5.08
N ARG A 36 -25.11 31.27 -6.26
CA ARG A 36 -26.26 30.81 -7.08
C ARG A 36 -26.16 29.33 -7.44
N VAL A 37 -25.01 28.90 -7.95
CA VAL A 37 -24.80 27.50 -8.33
C VAL A 37 -24.87 26.57 -7.12
N ARG A 38 -24.21 26.92 -5.99
CA ARG A 38 -24.27 26.12 -4.75
C ARG A 38 -25.69 26.01 -4.20
N LYS A 39 -26.50 27.07 -4.32
CA LYS A 39 -27.93 27.03 -3.96
C LYS A 39 -28.69 26.03 -4.83
N ALA A 40 -28.52 26.09 -6.15
CA ALA A 40 -29.16 25.15 -7.08
C ALA A 40 -28.74 23.69 -6.83
N MET A 41 -27.46 23.45 -6.52
CA MET A 41 -26.98 22.11 -6.14
C MET A 41 -27.69 21.60 -4.88
N LYS A 42 -27.83 22.44 -3.85
CA LYS A 42 -28.52 22.08 -2.60
C LYS A 42 -30.00 21.79 -2.83
N GLU A 43 -30.67 22.61 -3.61
CA GLU A 43 -32.09 22.49 -3.92
C GLU A 43 -32.42 21.20 -4.69
N LEU A 44 -31.55 20.83 -5.63
CA LEU A 44 -31.71 19.59 -6.39
C LEU A 44 -31.11 18.36 -5.71
N ASN A 45 -30.54 18.50 -4.51
CA ASN A 45 -29.74 17.46 -3.85
C ASN A 45 -28.67 16.86 -4.78
N TYR A 46 -28.03 17.70 -5.60
CA TYR A 46 -27.00 17.29 -6.54
C TYR A 46 -25.65 17.17 -5.85
N HIS A 47 -25.04 15.99 -5.99
CA HIS A 47 -23.68 15.72 -5.55
C HIS A 47 -22.78 15.56 -6.78
N PRO A 48 -21.64 16.25 -6.86
CA PRO A 48 -20.70 16.06 -7.97
C PRO A 48 -20.30 14.59 -8.10
N ASN A 49 -20.47 14.02 -9.29
CA ASN A 49 -20.06 12.65 -9.56
C ASN A 49 -18.57 12.63 -9.92
N LEU A 50 -17.74 12.15 -8.99
CA LEU A 50 -16.29 12.04 -9.17
C LEU A 50 -15.93 11.11 -10.35
N ASN A 51 -16.72 10.06 -10.61
CA ASN A 51 -16.52 9.17 -11.76
C ASN A 51 -16.82 9.87 -13.10
N ALA A 52 -17.80 10.76 -13.15
CA ALA A 52 -18.05 11.57 -14.35
C ALA A 52 -16.95 12.62 -14.56
N ARG A 53 -16.28 13.05 -13.49
CA ARG A 53 -15.15 13.97 -13.54
C ARG A 53 -13.88 13.28 -14.06
N SER A 54 -13.58 12.06 -13.62
CA SER A 54 -12.39 11.32 -14.06
C SER A 54 -12.40 11.01 -15.56
N LEU A 55 -13.58 10.77 -16.13
CA LEU A 55 -13.78 10.61 -17.58
C LEU A 55 -13.31 11.83 -18.40
N VAL A 56 -13.31 13.02 -17.81
CA VAL A 56 -12.88 14.28 -18.45
C VAL A 56 -11.47 14.68 -18.01
N SER A 57 -11.07 14.41 -16.76
CA SER A 57 -9.80 14.86 -16.20
C SER A 57 -8.63 13.89 -16.34
N SER A 58 -8.80 12.74 -16.99
CA SER A 58 -7.81 11.64 -17.11
C SER A 58 -7.28 11.02 -15.80
N TYR A 59 -7.52 11.68 -14.66
CA TYR A 59 -7.18 11.23 -13.30
C TYR A 59 -8.44 10.81 -12.54
N THR A 60 -8.32 9.71 -11.81
CA THR A 60 -9.35 9.12 -10.96
C THR A 60 -9.39 9.72 -9.56
N GLN A 61 -8.29 10.31 -9.09
CA GLN A 61 -8.09 10.67 -7.68
C GLN A 61 -8.25 9.45 -6.75
N VAL A 62 -7.78 8.28 -7.20
CA VAL A 62 -7.76 7.05 -6.41
C VAL A 62 -6.37 6.44 -6.43
N ILE A 63 -5.82 6.06 -5.29
CA ILE A 63 -4.62 5.23 -5.19
C ILE A 63 -5.05 3.81 -4.84
N GLY A 64 -4.51 2.83 -5.57
CA GLY A 64 -4.69 1.42 -5.26
C GLY A 64 -3.67 0.93 -4.23
N LEU A 65 -4.10 0.17 -3.23
CA LEU A 65 -3.21 -0.54 -2.30
C LEU A 65 -3.25 -2.03 -2.62
N VAL A 66 -2.09 -2.62 -2.85
CA VAL A 66 -1.95 -4.06 -3.10
C VAL A 66 -1.49 -4.71 -1.80
N LEU A 67 -2.37 -5.53 -1.24
CA LEU A 67 -2.06 -6.28 -0.01
C LEU A 67 -1.21 -7.52 -0.33
N PRO A 68 -0.41 -8.00 0.64
CA PRO A 68 0.21 -9.33 0.56
C PRO A 68 -0.84 -10.44 0.54
N ASP A 69 -0.38 -11.69 0.52
CA ASP A 69 -1.24 -12.87 0.56
C ASP A 69 -2.28 -12.77 1.69
N ASP A 70 -3.55 -13.06 1.37
CA ASP A 70 -4.67 -13.01 2.30
C ASP A 70 -4.44 -14.02 3.44
N SER A 71 -3.98 -13.51 4.58
CA SER A 71 -3.55 -14.32 5.71
C SER A 71 -3.88 -13.60 7.02
N ASP A 72 -4.25 -14.38 8.03
CA ASP A 72 -4.49 -13.87 9.38
C ASP A 72 -3.29 -13.07 9.90
N ALA A 73 -2.08 -13.50 9.55
CA ALA A 73 -0.84 -12.83 9.92
C ALA A 73 -0.76 -11.36 9.43
N PHE A 74 -1.32 -11.04 8.26
CA PHE A 74 -1.38 -9.66 7.78
C PHE A 74 -2.32 -8.81 8.65
N TYR A 75 -3.55 -9.26 8.85
CA TYR A 75 -4.56 -8.46 9.56
C TYR A 75 -4.33 -8.37 11.07
N GLN A 76 -3.63 -9.35 11.65
CA GLN A 76 -3.27 -9.35 13.07
C GLN A 76 -1.97 -8.57 13.35
N ASN A 77 -1.17 -8.25 12.33
CA ASN A 77 0.08 -7.54 12.53
C ASN A 77 -0.16 -6.02 12.69
N PRO A 78 0.17 -5.42 13.85
CA PRO A 78 -0.09 -4.01 14.14
C PRO A 78 0.69 -3.02 13.25
N PHE A 79 1.68 -3.51 12.50
CA PHE A 79 2.39 -2.72 11.49
C PHE A 79 1.45 -2.18 10.40
N PHE A 80 0.58 -3.02 9.83
CA PHE A 80 -0.21 -2.64 8.66
C PHE A 80 -1.31 -1.60 8.95
N PRO A 81 -2.06 -1.67 10.07
CA PRO A 81 -2.96 -0.59 10.45
C PRO A 81 -2.26 0.77 10.60
N SER A 82 -1.03 0.77 11.13
CA SER A 82 -0.23 2.00 11.29
C SER A 82 0.21 2.58 9.95
N VAL A 83 0.67 1.72 9.04
CA VAL A 83 1.00 2.09 7.65
C VAL A 83 -0.22 2.63 6.92
N LEU A 84 -1.36 1.92 6.99
CA LEU A 84 -2.60 2.32 6.34
C LEU A 84 -3.08 3.67 6.85
N ARG A 85 -2.95 3.94 8.16
CA ARG A 85 -3.25 5.25 8.75
C ARG A 85 -2.40 6.36 8.13
N GLY A 86 -1.09 6.15 7.99
CA GLY A 86 -0.19 7.12 7.37
C GLY A 86 -0.55 7.40 5.91
N ILE A 87 -0.79 6.34 5.12
CA ILE A 87 -1.21 6.46 3.72
C ILE A 87 -2.56 7.20 3.63
N ALA A 88 -3.55 6.81 4.44
CA ALA A 88 -4.88 7.39 4.42
C ALA A 88 -4.89 8.88 4.78
N GLN A 89 -4.05 9.29 5.74
CA GLN A 89 -3.92 10.69 6.11
C GLN A 89 -3.42 11.53 4.93
N VAL A 90 -2.29 11.14 4.32
CA VAL A 90 -1.71 11.87 3.18
C VAL A 90 -2.63 11.82 1.96
N ALA A 91 -3.24 10.68 1.66
CA ALA A 91 -4.21 10.56 0.58
C ALA A 91 -5.39 11.53 0.78
N SER A 92 -5.92 11.63 2.00
CA SER A 92 -7.02 12.54 2.33
C SER A 92 -6.64 14.01 2.15
N GLU A 93 -5.44 14.42 2.60
CA GLU A 93 -4.90 15.77 2.42
C GLU A 93 -4.84 16.16 0.92
N HIS A 94 -4.57 15.19 0.05
CA HIS A 94 -4.50 15.36 -1.40
C HIS A 94 -5.81 15.02 -2.14
N GLN A 95 -6.92 14.79 -1.42
CA GLN A 95 -8.22 14.42 -1.99
C GLN A 95 -8.21 13.13 -2.83
N TYR A 96 -7.33 12.20 -2.48
CA TYR A 96 -7.29 10.86 -3.04
C TYR A 96 -8.13 9.91 -2.19
N ALA A 97 -8.95 9.10 -2.85
CA ALA A 97 -9.54 7.91 -2.25
C ALA A 97 -8.56 6.73 -2.30
N ILE A 98 -8.79 5.73 -1.45
CA ILE A 98 -8.02 4.49 -1.43
C ILE A 98 -8.91 3.35 -1.91
N GLN A 99 -8.40 2.56 -2.84
CA GLN A 99 -9.00 1.31 -3.27
C GLN A 99 -8.07 0.15 -2.95
N ILE A 100 -8.57 -0.91 -2.32
CA ILE A 100 -7.76 -2.06 -1.93
C ILE A 100 -7.87 -3.17 -2.98
N ALA A 101 -6.74 -3.66 -3.47
CA ALA A 101 -6.61 -4.87 -4.27
C ALA A 101 -6.28 -6.03 -3.32
N THR A 102 -7.21 -6.97 -3.22
CA THR A 102 -7.07 -8.19 -2.42
C THR A 102 -7.56 -9.39 -3.24
N GLY A 103 -7.19 -10.59 -2.82
CA GLY A 103 -7.58 -11.85 -3.44
C GLY A 103 -6.97 -13.01 -2.66
N LYS A 104 -7.65 -14.16 -2.70
CA LYS A 104 -7.24 -15.37 -1.95
C LYS A 104 -5.95 -15.98 -2.49
N ASP A 105 -5.66 -15.72 -3.76
CA ASP A 105 -4.47 -16.20 -4.44
C ASP A 105 -3.86 -15.13 -5.36
N GLU A 106 -2.74 -15.48 -5.99
CA GLU A 106 -2.06 -14.62 -6.96
C GLU A 106 -2.94 -14.28 -8.17
N LYS A 107 -3.77 -15.20 -8.65
CA LYS A 107 -4.59 -15.01 -9.85
C LYS A 107 -5.73 -14.02 -9.59
N GLU A 108 -6.39 -14.11 -8.45
CA GLU A 108 -7.41 -13.16 -8.02
C GLU A 108 -6.80 -11.75 -7.85
N ARG A 109 -5.62 -11.64 -7.23
CA ARG A 109 -4.92 -10.35 -7.11
C ARG A 109 -4.48 -9.79 -8.45
N MET A 110 -3.94 -10.64 -9.34
CA MET A 110 -3.59 -10.26 -10.71
C MET A 110 -4.82 -9.70 -11.45
N THR A 111 -5.97 -10.35 -11.29
CA THR A 111 -7.24 -9.88 -11.87
C THR A 111 -7.68 -8.54 -11.29
N ALA A 112 -7.61 -8.37 -9.96
CA ALA A 112 -7.96 -7.12 -9.29
C ALA A 112 -7.07 -5.96 -9.75
N ILE A 113 -5.74 -6.18 -9.78
CA ILE A 113 -4.78 -5.18 -10.26
C ILE A 113 -5.00 -4.86 -11.73
N SER A 114 -5.20 -5.88 -12.57
CA SER A 114 -5.48 -5.71 -14.01
C SER A 114 -6.72 -4.83 -14.25
N GLN A 115 -7.79 -5.03 -13.47
CA GLN A 115 -8.98 -4.19 -13.52
C GLN A 115 -8.72 -2.76 -13.04
N MET A 116 -7.85 -2.55 -12.04
CA MET A 116 -7.49 -1.22 -11.59
C MET A 116 -6.68 -0.45 -12.65
N VAL A 117 -5.68 -1.11 -13.22
CA VAL A 117 -4.75 -0.56 -14.21
C VAL A 117 -5.45 -0.31 -15.55
N HIS A 118 -5.98 -1.35 -16.20
CA HIS A 118 -6.57 -1.22 -17.54
C HIS A 118 -7.96 -0.60 -17.51
N GLY A 119 -8.69 -0.75 -16.41
CA GLY A 119 -9.96 -0.06 -16.19
C GLY A 119 -9.81 1.41 -15.82
N ARG A 120 -8.57 1.92 -15.68
CA ARG A 120 -8.25 3.28 -15.23
C ARG A 120 -9.07 3.66 -14.00
N ARG A 121 -9.07 2.79 -12.98
CA ARG A 121 -9.81 3.01 -11.72
C ARG A 121 -8.96 3.69 -10.66
N VAL A 122 -7.64 3.63 -10.82
CA VAL A 122 -6.65 4.24 -9.94
C VAL A 122 -5.61 4.99 -10.77
N ASP A 123 -4.92 5.94 -10.15
CA ASP A 123 -3.84 6.74 -10.76
C ASP A 123 -2.45 6.17 -10.47
N GLY A 124 -2.35 5.27 -9.49
CA GLY A 124 -1.11 4.63 -9.07
C GLY A 124 -1.37 3.49 -8.08
N LEU A 125 -0.36 2.63 -7.88
CA LEU A 125 -0.41 1.51 -6.94
C LEU A 125 0.66 1.64 -5.84
N ILE A 126 0.33 1.22 -4.62
CA ILE A 126 1.30 1.00 -3.55
C ILE A 126 1.23 -0.46 -3.13
N PHE A 127 2.33 -1.18 -3.29
CA PHE A 127 2.47 -2.55 -2.83
C PHE A 127 2.91 -2.55 -1.37
N LEU A 128 2.12 -3.16 -0.48
CA LEU A 128 2.42 -3.22 0.96
C LEU A 128 3.31 -4.42 1.34
N TYR A 129 4.05 -4.94 0.37
CA TYR A 129 4.94 -6.07 0.53
C TYR A 129 5.99 -6.06 -0.57
N ALA A 130 7.05 -6.83 -0.34
CA ALA A 130 8.17 -6.95 -1.25
C ALA A 130 8.62 -8.42 -1.29
N GLN A 131 8.52 -9.03 -2.47
CA GLN A 131 8.92 -10.42 -2.70
C GLN A 131 9.79 -10.55 -3.94
N GLU A 132 10.63 -11.58 -3.96
CA GLU A 132 11.45 -11.91 -5.11
C GLU A 132 10.59 -12.45 -6.27
N ASN A 133 10.92 -12.07 -7.51
CA ASN A 133 10.25 -12.52 -8.74
C ASN A 133 8.73 -12.33 -8.74
N ASP A 134 8.24 -11.21 -8.19
CA ASP A 134 6.80 -10.93 -8.12
C ASP A 134 6.16 -10.72 -9.51
N PRO A 135 5.22 -11.59 -9.93
CA PRO A 135 4.56 -11.45 -11.22
C PRO A 135 3.60 -10.25 -11.29
N LEU A 136 3.04 -9.80 -10.16
CA LEU A 136 2.17 -8.63 -10.08
C LEU A 136 2.98 -7.34 -10.35
N ILE A 137 4.17 -7.23 -9.74
CA ILE A 137 5.08 -6.10 -10.00
C ILE A 137 5.52 -6.10 -11.46
N ARG A 138 5.85 -7.28 -12.02
CA ARG A 138 6.22 -7.41 -13.42
C ARG A 138 5.11 -6.93 -14.34
N MET A 139 3.86 -7.34 -14.12
CA MET A 139 2.70 -6.92 -14.90
C MET A 139 2.52 -5.40 -14.90
N VAL A 140 2.59 -4.76 -13.73
CA VAL A 140 2.45 -3.31 -13.59
C VAL A 140 3.62 -2.56 -14.23
N SER A 141 4.82 -3.09 -14.12
CA SER A 141 6.04 -2.54 -14.76
C SER A 141 5.96 -2.60 -16.29
N GLU A 142 5.55 -3.75 -16.85
CA GLU A 142 5.36 -3.94 -18.29
C GLU A 142 4.25 -3.02 -18.84
N ALA A 143 3.22 -2.74 -18.04
CA ALA A 143 2.18 -1.75 -18.36
C ALA A 143 2.63 -0.29 -18.24
N GLN A 144 3.87 -0.02 -17.78
CA GLN A 144 4.40 1.30 -17.47
C GLN A 144 3.48 2.11 -16.54
N PHE A 145 2.76 1.42 -15.65
CA PHE A 145 1.80 2.06 -14.77
C PHE A 145 2.50 2.57 -13.50
N PRO A 146 2.19 3.76 -12.98
CA PRO A 146 2.86 4.29 -11.78
C PRO A 146 2.66 3.40 -10.55
N PHE A 147 3.76 3.01 -9.88
CA PHE A 147 3.68 2.29 -8.62
C PHE A 147 4.87 2.54 -7.70
N LEU A 148 4.68 2.19 -6.42
CA LEU A 148 5.65 2.24 -5.34
C LEU A 148 5.61 0.90 -4.60
N ILE A 149 6.77 0.44 -4.10
CA ILE A 149 6.86 -0.67 -3.15
C ILE A 149 7.14 -0.13 -1.75
N LEU A 150 6.32 -0.53 -0.76
CA LEU A 150 6.67 -0.42 0.65
C LEU A 150 7.46 -1.67 1.04
N GLY A 151 8.77 -1.52 1.17
CA GLY A 151 9.75 -2.58 1.27
C GLY A 151 10.81 -2.46 0.18
N LYS A 152 11.57 -3.53 -0.02
CA LYS A 152 12.72 -3.55 -0.93
C LYS A 152 12.35 -3.86 -2.38
N SER A 153 13.15 -3.40 -3.31
CA SER A 153 13.16 -3.83 -4.71
C SER A 153 14.57 -4.20 -5.13
N LEU A 154 14.70 -5.21 -6.00
CA LEU A 154 15.99 -5.54 -6.63
C LEU A 154 16.31 -4.61 -7.81
N SER A 155 15.30 -3.95 -8.39
CA SER A 155 15.51 -3.02 -9.48
C SER A 155 15.73 -1.61 -8.94
N PRO A 156 16.85 -0.93 -9.29
CA PRO A 156 17.09 0.45 -8.88
C PRO A 156 16.13 1.45 -9.52
N PHE A 157 15.34 1.02 -10.51
CA PHE A 157 14.39 1.85 -11.23
C PHE A 157 12.97 1.81 -10.65
N ILE A 158 12.72 0.96 -9.65
CA ILE A 158 11.42 0.85 -9.00
C ILE A 158 11.43 1.74 -7.74
N PRO A 159 10.52 2.73 -7.64
CA PRO A 159 10.39 3.54 -6.44
C PRO A 159 10.06 2.67 -5.23
N LEU A 160 10.74 2.94 -4.11
CA LEU A 160 10.55 2.19 -2.87
C LEU A 160 10.66 3.05 -1.62
N VAL A 161 10.04 2.59 -0.54
CA VAL A 161 10.23 3.09 0.83
C VAL A 161 10.46 1.86 1.71
N ASP A 162 11.64 1.74 2.31
CA ASP A 162 11.99 0.61 3.18
C ASP A 162 12.71 1.07 4.45
N ASN A 163 12.76 0.18 5.43
CA ASN A 163 13.66 0.28 6.56
C ASN A 163 14.99 -0.42 6.24
N ASP A 164 16.05 -0.05 6.94
CA ASP A 164 17.28 -0.85 6.93
C ASP A 164 17.06 -2.14 7.75
N ASN A 165 16.48 -3.14 7.10
CA ASN A 165 16.13 -4.40 7.72
C ASN A 165 17.37 -5.25 8.06
N VAL A 166 18.49 -5.05 7.35
CA VAL A 166 19.77 -5.68 7.67
C VAL A 166 20.30 -5.10 8.98
N GLN A 167 20.32 -3.78 9.11
CA GLN A 167 20.73 -3.11 10.35
C GLN A 167 19.80 -3.49 11.51
N ALA A 168 18.48 -3.53 11.29
CA ALA A 168 17.53 -3.93 12.32
C ALA A 168 17.76 -5.37 12.84
N GLY A 169 18.01 -6.33 11.94
CA GLY A 169 18.34 -7.70 12.32
C GLY A 169 19.68 -7.81 13.06
N PHE A 170 20.66 -7.02 12.62
CA PHE A 170 21.96 -6.92 13.27
C PHE A 170 21.85 -6.35 14.68
N ASP A 171 21.18 -5.22 14.85
CA ASP A 171 21.05 -4.50 16.13
C ASP A 171 20.33 -5.34 17.18
N ALA A 172 19.24 -6.02 16.78
CA ALA A 172 18.49 -6.91 17.65
C ALA A 172 19.35 -8.08 18.14
N THR A 173 20.13 -8.69 17.24
CA THR A 173 21.01 -9.82 17.58
C THR A 173 22.18 -9.35 18.44
N GLU A 174 22.83 -8.24 18.09
CA GLU A 174 23.94 -7.67 18.83
C GLU A 174 23.53 -7.28 20.25
N TYR A 175 22.31 -6.81 20.45
CA TYR A 175 21.75 -6.53 21.77
C TYR A 175 21.76 -7.77 22.67
N PHE A 176 21.29 -8.92 22.18
CA PHE A 176 21.31 -10.17 22.97
C PHE A 176 22.72 -10.66 23.26
N ILE A 177 23.64 -10.56 22.29
CA ILE A 177 25.05 -10.92 22.49
C ILE A 177 25.68 -10.05 23.59
N LYS A 178 25.42 -8.74 23.57
CA LYS A 178 25.88 -7.78 24.60
C LYS A 178 25.31 -8.07 25.99
N LYS A 179 24.16 -8.75 26.07
CA LYS A 179 23.58 -9.24 27.34
C LYS A 179 24.15 -10.58 27.81
N GLY A 180 25.06 -11.19 27.04
CA GLY A 180 25.73 -12.45 27.38
C GLY A 180 25.10 -13.69 26.75
N CYS A 181 24.05 -13.54 25.92
CA CYS A 181 23.46 -14.66 25.20
C CYS A 181 24.47 -15.20 24.16
N ARG A 182 24.66 -16.53 24.13
CA ARG A 182 25.58 -17.20 23.19
C ARG A 182 24.86 -18.11 22.19
N HIS A 183 23.68 -18.62 22.56
CA HIS A 183 22.80 -19.38 21.69
C HIS A 183 21.57 -18.52 21.40
N ILE A 184 21.47 -18.03 20.16
CA ILE A 184 20.42 -17.11 19.74
C ILE A 184 19.71 -17.77 18.56
N ALA A 185 18.39 -17.93 18.67
CA ALA A 185 17.58 -18.46 17.59
C ALA A 185 17.03 -17.34 16.70
N PHE A 186 17.01 -17.58 15.39
CA PHE A 186 16.30 -16.75 14.43
C PHE A 186 15.00 -17.44 14.01
N LEU A 187 13.87 -16.78 14.28
CA LEU A 187 12.56 -17.17 13.78
C LEU A 187 12.04 -16.09 12.83
N GLY A 188 12.13 -16.34 11.54
CA GLY A 188 11.69 -15.43 10.48
C GLY A 188 10.33 -15.83 9.89
N GLY A 189 9.71 -14.87 9.20
CA GLY A 189 8.54 -15.14 8.37
C GLY A 189 8.87 -15.94 7.11
N ALA A 190 8.02 -15.83 6.08
CA ALA A 190 8.25 -16.50 4.81
C ALA A 190 9.58 -16.05 4.17
N LYS A 191 10.41 -17.02 3.76
CA LYS A 191 11.76 -16.77 3.20
C LYS A 191 11.73 -16.02 1.86
N LYS A 192 10.62 -16.06 1.11
CA LYS A 192 10.43 -15.32 -0.15
C LYS A 192 10.36 -13.79 0.02
N LEU A 193 10.14 -13.30 1.24
CA LEU A 193 9.99 -11.87 1.52
C LEU A 193 11.36 -11.22 1.77
N PHE A 194 11.62 -10.08 1.14
CA PHE A 194 12.89 -9.37 1.30
C PHE A 194 13.16 -8.95 2.75
N VAL A 195 12.13 -8.49 3.48
CA VAL A 195 12.25 -8.13 4.90
C VAL A 195 12.77 -9.28 5.76
N THR A 196 12.36 -10.51 5.46
CA THR A 196 12.80 -11.71 6.19
C THR A 196 14.26 -12.03 5.86
N GLN A 197 14.62 -11.97 4.58
CA GLN A 197 15.99 -12.25 4.12
C GLN A 197 16.97 -11.22 4.70
N ASP A 198 16.65 -9.93 4.63
CA ASP A 198 17.51 -8.86 5.11
C ASP A 198 17.73 -8.96 6.63
N ARG A 199 16.67 -9.21 7.41
CA ARG A 199 16.81 -9.41 8.87
C ARG A 199 17.64 -10.65 9.21
N TYR A 200 17.49 -11.72 8.44
CA TYR A 200 18.30 -12.92 8.59
C TYR A 200 19.78 -12.63 8.29
N THR A 201 20.08 -11.88 7.21
CA THR A 201 21.44 -11.41 6.91
C THR A 201 22.01 -10.55 8.05
N GLY A 202 21.21 -9.67 8.64
CA GLY A 202 21.59 -8.89 9.82
C GLY A 202 21.98 -9.78 11.00
N TYR A 203 21.16 -10.79 11.29
CA TYR A 203 21.42 -11.81 12.31
C TYR A 203 22.74 -12.57 12.05
N GLU A 204 22.95 -13.09 10.84
CA GLU A 204 24.19 -13.78 10.47
C GLU A 204 25.43 -12.88 10.62
N ASN A 205 25.31 -11.61 10.22
CA ASN A 205 26.39 -10.62 10.34
C ASN A 205 26.74 -10.34 11.81
N ALA A 206 25.75 -10.25 12.69
CA ALA A 206 25.96 -10.02 14.12
C ALA A 206 26.65 -11.21 14.81
N LEU A 207 26.25 -12.44 14.47
CA LEU A 207 26.93 -13.64 14.97
C LEU A 207 28.38 -13.70 14.50
N ARG A 208 28.61 -13.51 13.20
CA ARG A 208 29.95 -13.53 12.60
C ARG A 208 30.87 -12.47 13.22
N LYS A 209 30.38 -11.24 13.42
CA LYS A 209 31.15 -10.16 14.06
C LYS A 209 31.61 -10.51 15.48
N ASN A 210 30.82 -11.31 16.20
CA ASN A 210 31.10 -11.71 17.57
C ASN A 210 31.72 -13.11 17.69
N ASN A 211 32.17 -13.70 16.57
CA ASN A 211 32.75 -15.04 16.50
C ASN A 211 31.83 -16.13 17.09
N LEU A 212 30.52 -15.99 16.89
CA LEU A 212 29.53 -17.02 17.23
C LEU A 212 29.18 -17.83 15.97
N GLU A 213 29.02 -19.13 16.15
CA GLU A 213 28.66 -20.04 15.06
C GLU A 213 27.19 -19.89 14.67
N LEU A 214 26.93 -19.90 13.37
CA LEU A 214 25.57 -19.97 12.84
C LEU A 214 25.11 -21.43 12.87
N ASP A 215 24.22 -21.75 13.81
CA ASP A 215 23.61 -23.08 13.90
C ASP A 215 22.34 -23.14 13.04
N PRO A 216 22.28 -24.01 12.01
CA PRO A 216 21.07 -24.22 11.22
C PRO A 216 19.87 -24.69 12.05
N HIS A 217 20.08 -25.42 13.15
CA HIS A 217 19.02 -25.85 14.06
C HIS A 217 18.39 -24.71 14.87
N HIS A 218 19.08 -23.57 14.94
CA HIS A 218 18.58 -22.34 15.55
C HIS A 218 17.91 -21.40 14.56
N THR A 219 17.72 -21.83 13.32
CA THR A 219 17.11 -21.01 12.27
C THR A 219 15.82 -21.66 11.76
N ALA A 220 14.72 -20.92 11.83
CA ALA A 220 13.45 -21.35 11.25
C ALA A 220 12.76 -20.22 10.48
N PHE A 221 12.14 -20.60 9.36
CA PHE A 221 11.27 -19.74 8.56
C PHE A 221 9.87 -20.32 8.57
N VAL A 222 8.88 -19.49 8.91
CA VAL A 222 7.49 -19.90 9.02
C VAL A 222 6.60 -19.02 8.13
N SER A 223 5.70 -19.64 7.36
CA SER A 223 4.73 -18.95 6.51
C SER A 223 3.55 -18.39 7.30
N GLU A 224 3.22 -19.05 8.41
CA GLU A 224 2.19 -18.65 9.37
C GLU A 224 2.74 -18.89 10.77
N PHE A 225 2.20 -18.19 11.77
CA PHE A 225 2.55 -18.38 13.18
C PHE A 225 2.00 -19.74 13.69
N LEU A 226 2.46 -20.83 13.08
CA LEU A 226 2.13 -22.19 13.49
C LEU A 226 2.97 -22.54 14.71
N GLU A 227 2.33 -22.37 15.86
CA GLU A 227 2.80 -22.70 17.20
C GLU A 227 3.64 -23.99 17.25
N LYS A 228 3.27 -25.04 16.48
CA LYS A 228 4.01 -26.31 16.44
C LYS A 228 5.48 -26.20 16.00
N LYS A 229 5.82 -25.41 14.98
CA LYS A 229 7.23 -25.28 14.53
C LYS A 229 8.05 -24.46 15.52
N VAL A 230 7.44 -23.41 16.08
CA VAL A 230 8.04 -22.60 17.15
C VAL A 230 8.29 -23.46 18.38
N MET A 231 7.30 -24.25 18.80
CA MET A 231 7.41 -25.18 19.92
C MET A 231 8.48 -26.26 19.70
N ASN A 232 8.66 -26.73 18.47
CA ASN A 232 9.73 -27.69 18.17
C ASN A 232 11.12 -27.04 18.23
N LEU A 233 11.26 -25.77 17.85
CA LEU A 233 12.52 -25.04 18.00
C LEU A 233 12.85 -24.83 19.48
N LEU A 234 11.85 -24.44 20.28
CA LEU A 234 11.98 -24.19 21.72
C LEU A 234 12.25 -25.47 22.54
N ARG A 235 11.95 -26.67 22.02
CA ARG A 235 12.27 -27.94 22.71
C ARG A 235 13.76 -28.29 22.71
N ASN A 236 14.55 -27.65 21.84
CA ASN A 236 15.98 -27.88 21.74
C ASN A 236 16.81 -26.84 22.51
N TYR A 237 16.13 -25.97 23.28
CA TYR A 237 16.69 -24.93 24.15
C TYR A 237 16.31 -25.21 25.61
#